data_AF-A0A024TIP6-F1
#
_entry.id   AF-A0A024TIP6-F1
#
_cell.length_a   1.000
_cell.length_b   1.000
_cell.length_c   1.000
_cell.angle_alpha   90.00
_cell.angle_beta   90.00
_cell.angle_gamma   90.00
#
_symmetry.space_group_name_H-M   'P 1'
#
loop_
_entity.id
_entity.type
_entity.pdbx_description
1 polymer ?
#
loop_
_entity_poly.entity_id
_entity_poly.type
_entity_poly.pdbx_seq_one_letter_code
_entity_poly.pdbx_strand_id
1 'polypeptide(L)'
;MLAGWTLLATNCPEPSCCTPLVSSRKDMTRLLCVKCDKWYSTEQPAVVIESAPTSKASQESTPVPTANQTPQDDEATAYAARKKRRDATSSKLGEKMLQGWTLMGSVCPISDCGTPFVRHRETGQLFCVTCDRYAIAEDQATEQVVPAAPESVARSFEPPCLPAHAPAAPASSQQVVPPSSVDWTADSTTSLALDVLYRKLAAATAALEASTSDKDVSAQSRVLADLAKAIKALHTIHSFE
;
A
#
# COMPACT_ATOMS: atom_id res chain seq x y z
N MET A 1 20.37 -11.34 -13.05
CA MET A 1 20.38 -10.46 -14.23
C MET A 1 18.93 -10.09 -14.55
N LEU A 2 18.63 -8.81 -14.75
CA LEU A 2 17.27 -8.32 -15.02
C LEU A 2 16.75 -8.94 -16.32
N ALA A 3 15.51 -9.44 -16.32
CA ALA A 3 14.88 -10.23 -17.38
C ALA A 3 14.57 -9.46 -18.67
N GLY A 4 15.51 -8.65 -19.17
CA GLY A 4 15.35 -7.86 -20.39
C GLY A 4 14.43 -6.64 -20.26
N TRP A 5 14.23 -6.11 -19.06
CA TRP A 5 13.38 -4.94 -18.80
C TRP A 5 14.20 -3.65 -18.68
N THR A 6 13.70 -2.57 -19.28
CA THR A 6 14.32 -1.23 -19.26
C THR A 6 13.39 -0.25 -18.56
N LEU A 7 13.91 0.46 -17.57
CA LEU A 7 13.19 1.53 -16.88
C LEU A 7 13.23 2.82 -17.72
N LEU A 8 12.07 3.42 -17.98
CA LEU A 8 11.96 4.65 -18.75
C LEU A 8 11.91 5.88 -17.83
N ALA A 9 12.28 7.03 -18.40
CA ALA A 9 12.13 8.32 -17.71
C ALA A 9 10.65 8.75 -17.57
N THR A 10 9.78 8.22 -18.43
CA THR A 10 8.34 8.48 -18.45
C THR A 10 7.65 7.72 -17.33
N ASN A 11 6.73 8.39 -16.64
CA ASN A 11 6.01 7.82 -15.50
C ASN A 11 4.58 7.46 -15.88
N CYS A 12 3.97 6.65 -15.03
CA CYS A 12 2.56 6.27 -15.16
C CYS A 12 1.68 7.53 -15.25
N PRO A 13 0.78 7.64 -16.25
CA PRO A 13 -0.12 8.79 -16.43
C PRO A 13 -1.24 8.88 -15.38
N GLU A 14 -1.42 7.85 -14.55
CA GLU A 14 -2.40 7.86 -13.48
C GLU A 14 -2.06 8.95 -12.44
N PRO A 15 -2.98 9.86 -12.09
CA PRO A 15 -2.69 11.07 -11.29
C PRO A 15 -2.21 10.77 -9.87
N SER A 16 -2.48 9.58 -9.34
CA SER A 16 -2.01 9.12 -8.02
C SER A 16 -0.76 8.24 -8.08
N CYS A 17 -0.24 7.93 -9.27
CA CYS A 17 0.90 7.02 -9.45
C CYS A 17 2.13 7.76 -9.95
N CYS A 18 3.24 7.63 -9.23
CA CYS A 18 4.54 8.20 -9.67
C CYS A 18 5.54 7.12 -10.10
N THR A 19 5.05 5.93 -10.44
CA THR A 19 5.91 4.80 -10.80
C THR A 19 6.42 4.98 -12.23
N PRO A 20 7.75 4.92 -12.46
CA PRO A 20 8.30 4.93 -13.81
C PRO A 20 7.81 3.71 -14.60
N LEU A 21 7.57 3.92 -15.89
CA LEU A 21 7.20 2.84 -16.79
C LEU A 21 8.42 1.95 -17.09
N VAL A 22 8.16 0.68 -17.37
CA VAL A 22 9.19 -0.26 -17.83
C VAL A 22 8.78 -0.84 -19.18
N SER A 23 9.74 -1.08 -20.07
CA SER A 23 9.51 -1.78 -21.34
C SER A 23 10.37 -3.04 -21.44
N SER A 24 9.89 -4.02 -22.19
CA SER A 24 10.64 -5.23 -22.49
C SER A 24 11.57 -4.98 -23.68
N ARG A 25 12.73 -5.66 -23.72
CA ARG A 25 13.66 -5.64 -24.85
C ARG A 25 13.04 -6.15 -26.14
N LYS A 26 12.09 -7.08 -26.04
CA LYS A 26 11.42 -7.68 -27.20
C LYS A 26 10.42 -6.70 -27.84
N ASP A 27 9.77 -5.90 -27.01
CA ASP A 27 8.66 -5.03 -27.39
C ASP A 27 8.80 -3.66 -26.69
N MET A 28 9.63 -2.77 -27.26
CA MET A 28 9.88 -1.44 -26.70
C MET A 28 8.67 -0.50 -26.77
N THR A 29 7.68 -0.82 -27.60
CA THR A 29 6.46 -0.03 -27.79
C THR A 29 5.43 -0.27 -26.70
N ARG A 30 5.50 -1.40 -25.98
CA ARG A 30 4.63 -1.74 -24.86
C ARG A 30 5.30 -1.40 -23.54
N LEU A 31 4.73 -0.40 -22.86
CA LEU A 31 5.18 0.09 -21.57
C LEU A 31 4.28 -0.47 -20.47
N LEU A 32 4.84 -0.89 -19.34
CA LEU A 32 4.11 -1.40 -18.19
C LEU A 32 4.37 -0.51 -16.97
N CYS A 33 3.30 -0.13 -16.26
CA CYS A 33 3.42 0.38 -14.91
C CYS A 33 3.30 -0.78 -13.91
N VAL A 34 4.39 -1.10 -13.21
CA VAL A 34 4.42 -2.21 -12.24
C VAL A 34 3.48 -1.98 -11.04
N LYS A 35 3.22 -0.72 -10.67
CA LYS A 35 2.33 -0.39 -9.54
C LYS A 35 0.85 -0.49 -9.89
N CYS A 36 0.49 -0.10 -11.10
CA CYS A 36 -0.90 -0.07 -11.56
C CYS A 36 -1.29 -1.34 -12.33
N ASP A 37 -0.30 -2.16 -12.71
CA ASP A 37 -0.46 -3.31 -13.60
C ASP A 37 -1.19 -2.95 -14.91
N LYS A 38 -0.87 -1.76 -15.43
CA LYS A 38 -1.44 -1.22 -16.67
C LYS A 38 -0.38 -1.12 -17.76
N TRP A 39 -0.77 -1.54 -18.95
CA TRP A 39 0.03 -1.41 -20.16
C TRP A 39 -0.33 -0.12 -20.91
N TYR A 40 0.68 0.53 -21.48
CA TYR A 40 0.57 1.72 -22.31
C TYR A 40 1.35 1.48 -23.60
N SER A 41 0.94 2.13 -24.68
CA SER A 41 1.65 2.07 -25.95
C SER A 41 2.22 3.45 -26.31
N THR A 42 3.43 3.48 -26.89
CA THR A 42 4.05 4.73 -27.38
C THR A 42 3.48 5.21 -28.71
N GLU A 43 2.69 4.38 -29.38
CA GLU A 43 1.88 4.74 -30.55
C GLU A 43 0.72 5.61 -30.07
N GLN A 44 0.94 6.93 -30.07
CA GLN A 44 -0.17 7.85 -30.27
C GLN A 44 -0.88 7.44 -31.58
N PRO A 45 -2.22 7.41 -31.64
CA PRO A 45 -2.88 7.26 -32.92
C PRO A 45 -2.41 8.42 -33.78
N ALA A 46 -1.63 8.11 -34.81
CA ALA A 46 -1.34 9.05 -35.87
C ALA A 46 -2.69 9.58 -36.35
N VAL A 47 -2.92 10.87 -36.15
CA VAL A 47 -3.96 11.58 -36.87
C VAL A 47 -3.63 11.38 -38.33
N VAL A 48 -4.34 10.46 -38.98
CA VAL A 48 -4.28 10.27 -40.42
C VAL A 48 -4.98 11.49 -41.01
N ILE A 49 -4.22 12.58 -41.11
CA ILE A 49 -4.52 13.66 -42.03
C ILE A 49 -4.17 13.12 -43.41
N GLU A 50 -5.16 12.58 -44.12
CA GLU A 50 -5.07 12.39 -45.56
C GLU A 50 -6.29 13.05 -46.23
N SER A 51 -5.99 14.26 -46.72
CA SER A 51 -6.66 15.14 -47.69
C SER A 51 -7.36 14.37 -48.83
N ALA A 52 -8.43 14.82 -49.51
CA ALA A 52 -8.79 16.13 -50.06
C ALA A 52 -10.20 16.05 -50.74
N PRO A 53 -10.62 16.95 -51.67
CA PRO A 53 -11.06 18.35 -51.52
C PRO A 53 -12.44 18.63 -52.14
N THR A 54 -13.28 19.53 -51.62
CA THR A 54 -14.24 20.28 -52.49
C THR A 54 -14.75 21.61 -51.86
N SER A 55 -14.39 22.70 -52.53
CA SER A 55 -15.15 23.94 -52.82
C SER A 55 -15.74 24.86 -51.74
N LYS A 56 -15.30 26.13 -51.88
CA LYS A 56 -15.97 27.44 -51.64
C LYS A 56 -16.19 27.86 -50.19
N ALA A 57 -16.10 29.12 -49.81
CA ALA A 57 -15.53 30.37 -50.34
C ALA A 57 -15.80 31.42 -49.24
N SER A 58 -14.84 32.32 -48.96
CA SER A 58 -14.98 33.59 -48.22
C SER A 58 -15.51 33.49 -46.77
N GLN A 59 -14.91 34.12 -45.76
CA GLN A 59 -14.92 35.58 -45.58
C GLN A 59 -13.80 36.03 -44.61
N GLU A 60 -12.96 36.93 -45.09
CA GLU A 60 -12.54 38.22 -44.51
C GLU A 60 -12.70 38.45 -42.99
N SER A 61 -11.56 38.44 -42.32
CA SER A 61 -11.06 39.42 -41.33
C SER A 61 -11.99 39.97 -40.22
N THR A 62 -11.77 39.51 -38.99
CA THR A 62 -11.76 40.38 -37.79
C THR A 62 -10.60 39.98 -36.87
N PRO A 63 -9.78 40.93 -36.36
CA PRO A 63 -8.77 40.63 -35.34
C PRO A 63 -9.38 40.84 -33.95
N VAL A 64 -9.47 39.77 -33.15
CA VAL A 64 -9.79 39.86 -31.72
C VAL A 64 -8.66 39.20 -30.94
N PRO A 65 -7.93 39.94 -30.08
CA PRO A 65 -7.00 39.37 -29.12
C PRO A 65 -7.81 38.93 -27.90
N THR A 66 -7.63 37.70 -27.39
CA THR A 66 -7.81 37.36 -25.96
C THR A 66 -7.59 35.88 -25.71
N ALA A 67 -6.62 35.63 -24.82
CA ALA A 67 -6.52 34.55 -23.85
C ALA A 67 -7.04 33.17 -24.26
N ASN A 68 -6.12 32.29 -24.65
CA ASN A 68 -6.25 30.89 -24.31
C ASN A 68 -4.89 30.34 -23.88
N GLN A 69 -4.53 30.58 -22.61
CA GLN A 69 -3.41 29.93 -21.94
C GLN A 69 -3.99 28.95 -20.89
N THR A 70 -3.68 27.67 -21.11
CA THR A 70 -3.23 26.66 -20.12
C THR A 70 -4.21 26.11 -19.07
N PRO A 71 -4.47 24.79 -19.15
CA PRO A 71 -4.60 23.90 -17.97
C PRO A 71 -3.44 22.91 -17.78
N GLN A 72 -2.38 22.95 -18.60
CA GLN A 72 -1.37 21.89 -18.66
C GLN A 72 -0.16 22.07 -17.71
N ASP A 73 0.12 23.29 -17.24
CA ASP A 73 1.32 23.58 -16.43
C ASP A 73 1.15 23.22 -14.94
N ASP A 74 -0.09 23.26 -14.41
CA ASP A 74 -0.38 22.96 -13.01
C ASP A 74 -0.23 21.46 -12.67
N GLU A 75 -0.56 20.58 -13.61
CA GLU A 75 -0.45 19.13 -13.40
C GLU A 75 1.02 18.67 -13.42
N ALA A 76 1.84 19.25 -14.30
CA ALA A 76 3.26 18.98 -14.39
C ALA A 76 4.02 19.37 -13.10
N THR A 77 3.67 20.51 -12.49
CA THR A 77 4.28 20.96 -11.23
C THR A 77 3.88 20.06 -10.05
N ALA A 78 2.61 19.66 -9.97
CA ALA A 78 2.12 18.74 -8.95
C ALA A 78 2.81 17.37 -9.03
N TYR A 79 3.05 16.88 -10.25
CA TYR A 79 3.78 15.63 -10.48
C TYR A 79 5.25 15.72 -9.99
N ALA A 80 5.97 16.78 -10.37
CA ALA A 80 7.35 16.98 -9.97
C ALA A 80 7.50 17.08 -8.44
N ALA A 81 6.56 17.75 -7.77
CA ALA A 81 6.53 17.84 -6.31
C ALA A 81 6.38 16.46 -5.65
N ARG A 82 5.48 15.61 -6.14
CA ARG A 82 5.27 14.24 -5.60
C ARG A 82 6.51 13.36 -5.77
N LYS A 83 7.14 13.40 -6.95
CA LYS A 83 8.41 12.69 -7.21
C LYS A 83 9.50 13.14 -6.24
N LYS A 84 9.69 14.46 -6.08
CA LYS A 84 10.68 15.02 -5.17
C LYS A 84 10.46 14.57 -3.72
N ARG A 85 9.19 14.53 -3.25
CA ARG A 85 8.87 14.02 -1.91
C ARG A 85 9.24 12.54 -1.75
N ARG A 86 8.87 11.69 -2.71
CA ARG A 86 9.21 10.26 -2.68
C ARG A 86 10.72 10.05 -2.62
N ASP A 87 11.46 10.72 -3.51
CA ASP A 87 12.90 10.57 -3.60
C ASP A 87 13.58 11.07 -2.30
N ALA A 88 13.08 12.17 -1.70
CA ALA A 88 13.54 12.65 -0.40
C ALA A 88 13.26 11.66 0.75
N THR A 89 12.07 11.04 0.79
CA THR A 89 11.74 9.99 1.76
C THR A 89 12.67 8.78 1.59
N SER A 90 12.93 8.34 0.36
CA SER A 90 13.87 7.24 0.07
C SER A 90 15.29 7.56 0.53
N SER A 91 15.77 8.80 0.34
CA SER A 91 17.07 9.24 0.85
C SER A 91 17.15 9.15 2.37
N LYS A 92 16.14 9.67 3.10
CA LYS A 92 16.11 9.60 4.57
C LYS A 92 16.04 8.16 5.10
N LEU A 93 15.27 7.28 4.44
CA LEU A 93 15.22 5.86 4.79
C LEU A 93 16.58 5.21 4.62
N GLY A 94 17.24 5.44 3.48
CA GLY A 94 18.58 4.92 3.22
C GLY A 94 19.61 5.38 4.27
N GLU A 95 19.55 6.65 4.67
CA GLU A 95 20.43 7.19 5.72
C GLU A 95 20.23 6.49 7.06
N LYS A 96 18.98 6.26 7.48
CA LYS A 96 18.68 5.50 8.71
C LYS A 96 19.15 4.05 8.62
N MET A 97 18.97 3.40 7.48
CA MET A 97 19.44 2.03 7.29
C MET A 97 20.97 1.93 7.38
N LEU A 98 21.71 2.90 6.84
CA LEU A 98 23.17 2.99 6.99
C LEU A 98 23.60 3.23 8.43
N GLN A 99 22.78 3.91 9.24
CA GLN A 99 22.97 4.05 10.69
C GLN A 99 22.66 2.74 11.47
N GLY A 100 22.29 1.66 10.78
CA GLY A 100 21.97 0.37 11.39
C GLY A 100 20.52 0.25 11.87
N TRP A 101 19.60 1.03 11.32
CA TRP A 101 18.16 0.87 11.56
C TRP A 101 17.55 -0.16 10.59
N THR A 102 16.54 -0.89 11.06
CA THR A 102 15.89 -1.95 10.26
C THR A 102 14.53 -1.48 9.76
N LEU A 103 14.26 -1.63 8.47
CA LEU A 103 12.96 -1.30 7.88
C LEU A 103 11.90 -2.33 8.31
N MET A 104 10.75 -1.87 8.76
CA MET A 104 9.65 -2.70 9.27
C MET A 104 8.54 -2.84 8.23
N GLY A 105 7.79 -3.94 8.31
CA GLY A 105 6.59 -4.16 7.49
C GLY A 105 5.37 -3.35 7.91
N SER A 106 5.45 -2.66 9.06
CA SER A 106 4.41 -1.73 9.53
C SER A 106 4.61 -0.34 8.93
N VAL A 107 3.49 0.35 8.71
CA VAL A 107 3.43 1.63 8.00
C VAL A 107 2.89 2.72 8.90
N CYS A 108 3.33 3.96 8.72
CA CYS A 108 2.82 5.12 9.44
C CYS A 108 1.30 5.28 9.23
N PRO A 109 0.48 5.41 10.30
CA PRO A 109 -0.97 5.48 10.20
C PRO A 109 -1.50 6.83 9.71
N ILE A 110 -0.64 7.84 9.54
CA ILE A 110 -1.02 9.16 9.01
C ILE A 110 -1.43 8.99 7.54
N SER A 111 -2.66 9.42 7.21
CA SER A 111 -3.30 9.24 5.90
C SER A 111 -2.44 9.65 4.71
N ASP A 112 -1.69 10.74 4.86
CA ASP A 112 -0.86 11.30 3.79
C ASP A 112 0.61 10.84 3.83
N CYS A 113 0.99 10.00 4.80
CA CYS A 113 2.37 9.56 4.96
C CYS A 113 2.63 8.21 4.32
N GLY A 114 1.95 7.16 4.78
CA GLY A 114 2.12 5.79 4.28
C GLY A 114 3.57 5.28 4.24
N THR A 115 4.49 5.90 4.98
CA THR A 115 5.92 5.54 4.97
C THR A 115 6.17 4.38 5.93
N PRO A 116 6.94 3.36 5.54
CA PRO A 116 7.27 2.26 6.44
C PRO A 116 8.06 2.76 7.65
N PHE A 117 7.81 2.17 8.82
CA PHE A 117 8.59 2.48 10.02
C PHE A 117 10.00 1.89 9.92
N VAL A 118 10.96 2.54 10.57
CA VAL A 118 12.29 1.98 10.83
C VAL A 118 12.45 1.73 12.32
N ARG A 119 13.08 0.62 12.69
CA ARG A 119 13.34 0.20 14.06
C ARG A 119 14.81 0.42 14.42
N HIS A 120 15.08 1.05 15.56
CA HIS A 120 16.44 1.15 16.08
C HIS A 120 16.92 -0.21 16.61
N ARG A 121 18.16 -0.59 16.30
CA ARG A 121 18.69 -1.91 16.69
C ARG A 121 18.79 -2.11 18.20
N GLU A 122 19.14 -1.06 18.95
CA GLU A 122 19.45 -1.16 20.40
C GLU A 122 18.24 -0.87 21.26
N THR A 123 17.53 0.23 20.96
CA THR A 123 16.39 0.68 21.75
C THR A 123 15.07 0.07 21.29
N GLY A 124 15.03 -0.57 20.12
CA GLY A 124 13.82 -1.14 19.54
C GLY A 124 12.76 -0.13 19.12
N GLN A 125 13.04 1.17 19.22
CA GLN A 125 12.09 2.24 18.94
C GLN A 125 11.74 2.29 17.44
N LEU A 126 10.45 2.44 17.15
CA LEU A 126 9.92 2.63 15.80
C LEU A 126 9.88 4.12 15.46
N PHE A 127 10.37 4.50 14.29
CA PHE A 127 10.47 5.89 13.84
C PHE A 127 10.00 6.03 12.40
N CYS A 128 9.23 7.07 12.11
CA CYS A 128 8.81 7.46 10.77
C CYS A 128 9.69 8.62 10.28
N VAL A 129 10.41 8.43 9.17
CA VAL A 129 11.35 9.43 8.62
C VAL A 129 10.66 10.58 7.86
N THR A 130 9.42 10.40 7.44
CA THR A 130 8.66 11.43 6.72
C THR A 130 8.01 12.40 7.70
N CYS A 131 7.47 11.88 8.80
CA CYS A 131 6.83 12.68 9.83
C CYS A 131 7.80 13.13 10.94
N ASP A 132 9.00 12.52 10.98
CA ASP A 132 10.00 12.70 12.03
C ASP A 132 9.40 12.46 13.44
N ARG A 133 8.66 11.34 13.58
CA ARG A 133 7.93 10.94 14.80
C ARG A 133 8.18 9.48 15.15
N TYR A 134 8.27 9.20 16.45
CA TYR A 134 8.31 7.84 16.98
C TYR A 134 6.91 7.25 17.09
N ALA A 135 6.79 5.95 16.83
CA ALA A 135 5.55 5.23 17.15
C ALA A 135 5.51 4.98 18.66
N ILE A 136 4.44 5.41 19.30
CA ILE A 136 4.14 5.09 20.69
C ILE A 136 3.26 3.85 20.64
N ALA A 137 3.76 2.73 21.13
CA ALA A 137 2.92 1.56 21.36
C ALA A 137 1.99 1.85 22.55
N GLU A 138 0.77 1.31 22.50
CA GLU A 138 -0.31 1.59 23.47
C GLU A 138 0.04 1.23 24.92
N ASP A 139 1.09 0.43 25.14
CA ASP A 139 1.65 0.07 26.44
C ASP A 139 2.54 1.16 27.07
N GLN A 140 3.08 2.09 26.28
CA GLN A 140 3.98 3.17 26.75
C GLN A 140 3.30 4.52 26.96
N ALA A 141 1.98 4.63 26.77
CA ALA A 141 1.24 5.87 27.01
C ALA A 141 1.15 6.27 28.49
N THR A 142 1.46 5.36 29.43
CA THR A 142 1.29 5.59 30.88
C THR A 142 2.58 6.01 31.60
N GLU A 143 3.78 5.88 31.02
CA GLU A 143 5.04 6.00 31.79
C GLU A 143 6.05 7.02 31.26
N GLN A 144 5.63 8.00 30.45
CA GLN A 144 6.52 9.10 30.02
C GLN A 144 6.04 10.47 30.50
N VAL A 145 6.12 10.66 31.82
CA VAL A 145 6.35 11.97 32.45
C VAL A 145 7.50 11.83 33.44
N VAL A 146 8.75 11.81 32.97
CA VAL A 146 9.90 12.19 33.80
C VAL A 146 10.99 12.81 32.91
N PRO A 147 11.37 14.09 33.08
CA PRO A 147 12.69 14.55 32.68
C PRO A 147 13.69 14.30 33.81
N ALA A 148 14.84 13.77 33.41
CA ALA A 148 15.96 13.39 34.27
C ALA A 148 16.64 14.56 35.00
N ALA A 149 17.12 14.29 36.21
CA ALA A 149 18.44 14.75 36.68
C ALA A 149 18.97 13.81 37.80
N PRO A 150 20.30 13.63 37.95
CA PRO A 150 20.94 12.53 38.68
C PRO A 150 21.41 12.92 40.10
N GLU A 151 22.07 11.97 40.79
CA GLU A 151 22.67 12.03 42.15
C GLU A 151 21.71 11.58 43.28
N SER A 152 22.03 10.76 44.28
CA SER A 152 23.28 10.20 44.81
C SER A 152 22.93 9.02 45.74
N VAL A 153 23.84 8.04 45.84
CA VAL A 153 24.21 7.22 47.01
C VAL A 153 23.10 6.72 47.95
N ALA A 154 22.91 5.39 48.03
CA ALA A 154 23.26 4.60 49.23
C ALA A 154 22.72 3.16 49.17
N ARG A 155 23.59 2.25 49.61
CA ARG A 155 23.37 0.85 49.95
C ARG A 155 22.09 0.62 50.79
N SER A 156 21.43 -0.52 50.59
CA SER A 156 21.53 -1.72 51.46
C SER A 156 20.18 -2.42 51.74
N PHE A 157 20.26 -3.75 51.74
CA PHE A 157 19.40 -4.76 52.40
C PHE A 157 18.06 -5.20 51.78
N GLU A 158 18.07 -6.48 51.37
CA GLU A 158 16.99 -7.46 51.18
C GLU A 158 16.47 -7.98 52.56
N PRO A 159 15.56 -8.97 52.64
CA PRO A 159 14.10 -9.03 52.45
C PRO A 159 13.32 -9.10 53.80
N PRO A 160 11.99 -9.35 53.82
CA PRO A 160 11.55 -10.55 54.54
C PRO A 160 10.35 -11.32 53.94
N CYS A 161 10.34 -12.61 54.32
CA CYS A 161 9.44 -13.69 53.95
C CYS A 161 7.96 -13.55 54.37
N LEU A 162 7.16 -14.40 53.71
CA LEU A 162 5.79 -14.89 53.92
C LEU A 162 5.31 -15.03 55.39
N PRO A 163 3.99 -15.16 55.60
CA PRO A 163 3.48 -16.50 55.87
C PRO A 163 2.22 -16.89 55.08
N ALA A 164 2.13 -18.21 54.88
CA ALA A 164 0.97 -18.97 54.40
C ALA A 164 -0.31 -18.67 55.19
N HIS A 165 -1.48 -19.08 54.69
CA HIS A 165 -2.45 -19.98 55.34
C HIS A 165 -3.60 -20.28 54.36
N ALA A 166 -3.79 -21.57 54.05
CA ALA A 166 -4.98 -22.14 53.41
C ALA A 166 -5.95 -22.64 54.51
N PRO A 167 -7.25 -22.89 54.25
CA PRO A 167 -7.65 -24.17 53.62
C PRO A 167 -8.89 -24.14 52.68
N ALA A 168 -8.81 -25.00 51.66
CA ALA A 168 -9.80 -25.91 51.05
C ALA A 168 -11.32 -25.57 50.92
N ALA A 169 -11.72 -25.28 49.65
CA ALA A 169 -12.69 -26.00 48.78
C ALA A 169 -14.19 -26.20 49.17
N PRO A 170 -15.13 -26.57 48.26
CA PRO A 170 -15.02 -26.81 46.81
C PRO A 170 -16.14 -26.19 45.92
N ALA A 171 -16.00 -26.44 44.60
CA ALA A 171 -17.06 -26.56 43.57
C ALA A 171 -17.56 -25.29 42.84
N SER A 172 -17.14 -25.13 41.58
CA SER A 172 -17.93 -25.55 40.41
C SER A 172 -17.83 -24.57 39.22
N SER A 173 -17.64 -25.16 38.04
CA SER A 173 -18.09 -24.63 36.74
C SER A 173 -17.30 -23.48 36.11
N GLN A 174 -16.23 -23.85 35.38
CA GLN A 174 -16.20 -23.82 33.90
C GLN A 174 -14.75 -23.95 33.45
N GLN A 175 -14.34 -25.18 33.11
CA GLN A 175 -13.15 -25.38 32.29
C GLN A 175 -13.48 -24.93 30.87
N VAL A 176 -13.07 -23.70 30.52
CA VAL A 176 -12.78 -23.38 29.12
C VAL A 176 -11.41 -23.98 28.84
N VAL A 177 -11.41 -25.19 28.29
CA VAL A 177 -10.23 -25.77 27.66
C VAL A 177 -9.71 -24.76 26.61
N PRO A 178 -8.44 -24.34 26.64
CA PRO A 178 -7.87 -23.65 25.49
C PRO A 178 -7.92 -24.62 24.31
N PRO A 179 -8.27 -24.18 23.08
CA PRO A 179 -8.15 -25.07 21.93
C PRO A 179 -6.66 -25.40 21.78
N SER A 180 -6.33 -26.62 22.20
CA SER A 180 -5.08 -27.30 21.92
C SER A 180 -4.80 -27.17 20.43
N SER A 181 -3.64 -26.63 20.11
CA SER A 181 -2.89 -26.76 18.86
C SER A 181 -3.66 -27.43 17.73
N VAL A 182 -4.51 -26.65 17.06
CA VAL A 182 -4.97 -27.04 15.73
C VAL A 182 -3.75 -26.97 14.83
N ASP A 183 -3.25 -28.14 14.48
CA ASP A 183 -2.30 -28.34 13.39
C ASP A 183 -3.01 -27.85 12.12
N TRP A 184 -2.86 -26.56 11.83
CA TRP A 184 -3.35 -25.96 10.60
C TRP A 184 -2.47 -26.51 9.48
N THR A 185 -2.87 -27.64 8.92
CA THR A 185 -2.33 -28.08 7.64
C THR A 185 -2.63 -26.98 6.62
N ALA A 186 -1.67 -26.67 5.74
CA ALA A 186 -1.82 -25.64 4.72
C ALA A 186 -3.12 -25.83 3.91
N ASP A 187 -3.52 -27.08 3.69
CA ASP A 187 -4.75 -27.52 3.03
C ASP A 187 -6.05 -27.06 3.74
N SER A 188 -6.07 -27.02 5.07
CA SER A 188 -7.24 -26.54 5.83
C SER A 188 -7.45 -25.03 5.66
N THR A 189 -6.35 -24.26 5.57
CA THR A 189 -6.40 -22.80 5.43
C THR A 189 -6.78 -22.35 4.01
N THR A 190 -6.32 -23.05 2.98
CA THR A 190 -6.69 -22.79 1.58
C THR A 190 -8.16 -23.13 1.33
N SER A 191 -8.64 -24.24 1.89
CA SER A 191 -10.06 -24.64 1.83
C SER A 191 -10.98 -23.59 2.45
N LEU A 192 -10.64 -23.09 3.64
CA LEU A 192 -11.43 -22.02 4.30
C LEU A 192 -11.39 -20.71 3.52
N ALA A 193 -10.24 -20.34 2.96
CA ALA A 193 -10.10 -19.16 2.12
C ALA A 193 -10.93 -19.24 0.83
N LEU A 194 -10.96 -20.41 0.18
CA LEU A 194 -11.80 -20.64 -0.99
C LEU A 194 -13.29 -20.52 -0.65
N ASP A 195 -13.76 -21.10 0.47
CA ASP A 195 -15.16 -21.00 0.89
C ASP A 195 -15.60 -19.54 1.07
N VAL A 196 -14.77 -18.73 1.74
CA VAL A 196 -15.04 -17.29 1.92
C VAL A 196 -15.08 -16.55 0.58
N LEU A 197 -14.16 -16.86 -0.33
CA LEU A 197 -14.12 -16.22 -1.66
C LEU A 197 -15.34 -16.59 -2.50
N TYR A 198 -15.77 -17.86 -2.50
CA TYR A 198 -16.97 -18.28 -3.21
C TYR A 198 -18.25 -17.66 -2.63
N ARG A 199 -18.34 -17.51 -1.29
CA ARG A 199 -19.46 -16.76 -0.68
C ARG A 199 -19.48 -15.30 -1.11
N LYS A 200 -18.31 -14.64 -1.15
CA LYS A 200 -18.20 -13.25 -1.61
C LYS A 200 -18.52 -13.11 -3.10
N LEU A 201 -18.15 -14.10 -3.91
CA LEU A 201 -18.49 -14.16 -5.34
C LEU A 201 -20.01 -14.23 -5.52
N ALA A 202 -20.68 -15.14 -4.80
CA ALA A 202 -22.13 -15.25 -4.83
C ALA A 202 -22.82 -13.94 -4.39
N ALA A 203 -22.33 -13.31 -3.33
CA ALA A 203 -22.88 -12.03 -2.85
C ALA A 203 -22.67 -10.87 -3.85
N ALA A 204 -21.50 -10.79 -4.50
CA ALA A 204 -21.22 -9.77 -5.51
C ALA A 204 -22.06 -9.97 -6.78
N THR A 205 -22.29 -11.22 -7.21
CA THR A 205 -23.18 -11.53 -8.34
C THR A 205 -24.63 -11.16 -8.02
N ALA A 206 -25.14 -11.51 -6.83
CA ALA A 206 -26.48 -11.11 -6.41
C ALA A 206 -26.64 -9.58 -6.29
N ALA A 207 -25.61 -8.89 -5.80
CA ALA A 207 -25.60 -7.43 -5.72
C ALA A 207 -25.56 -6.78 -7.11
N LEU A 208 -24.90 -7.41 -8.09
CA LEU A 208 -24.89 -6.97 -9.48
C LEU A 208 -26.30 -7.11 -10.10
N GLU A 209 -26.98 -8.24 -9.88
CA GLU A 209 -28.36 -8.47 -10.34
C GLU A 209 -29.37 -7.48 -9.74
N ALA A 210 -29.16 -7.07 -8.48
CA ALA A 210 -30.01 -6.09 -7.81
C ALA A 210 -29.68 -4.62 -8.17
N SER A 211 -28.53 -4.37 -8.82
CA SER A 211 -28.08 -3.00 -9.11
C SER A 211 -28.72 -2.44 -10.38
N THR A 212 -29.30 -1.24 -10.27
CA THR A 212 -29.89 -0.49 -11.40
C THR A 212 -29.08 0.77 -11.76
N SER A 213 -27.99 1.02 -11.03
CA SER A 213 -27.12 2.20 -11.16
C SER A 213 -25.80 1.81 -11.84
N ASP A 214 -25.43 2.56 -12.88
CA ASP A 214 -24.23 2.33 -13.70
C ASP A 214 -22.93 2.31 -12.85
N LYS A 215 -22.88 3.17 -11.82
CA LYS A 215 -21.75 3.22 -10.88
C LYS A 215 -21.63 1.93 -10.08
N ASP A 216 -22.74 1.39 -9.59
CA ASP A 216 -22.76 0.16 -8.78
C ASP A 216 -22.43 -1.07 -9.63
N VAL A 217 -22.91 -1.11 -10.88
CA VAL A 217 -22.54 -2.13 -11.87
C VAL A 217 -21.03 -2.12 -12.14
N SER A 218 -20.44 -0.93 -12.33
CA SER A 218 -18.99 -0.79 -12.54
C SER A 218 -18.16 -1.16 -11.31
N ALA A 219 -18.68 -0.93 -10.10
CA ALA A 219 -18.02 -1.30 -8.85
C ALA A 219 -18.07 -2.83 -8.63
N GLN A 220 -19.24 -3.44 -8.79
CA GLN A 220 -19.42 -4.88 -8.61
C GLN A 220 -18.66 -5.70 -9.66
N SER A 221 -18.59 -5.25 -10.91
CA SER A 221 -17.78 -5.90 -11.94
C SER A 221 -16.27 -5.91 -11.61
N ARG A 222 -15.74 -4.85 -10.98
CA ARG A 222 -14.36 -4.82 -10.47
C ARG A 222 -14.16 -5.82 -9.34
N VAL A 223 -15.09 -5.87 -8.38
CA VAL A 223 -15.06 -6.82 -7.27
C VAL A 223 -15.06 -8.26 -7.79
N LEU A 224 -15.91 -8.59 -8.76
CA LEU A 224 -15.96 -9.92 -9.39
C LEU A 224 -14.62 -10.26 -10.08
N ALA A 225 -14.01 -9.31 -10.79
CA ALA A 225 -12.71 -9.50 -11.42
C ALA A 225 -11.59 -9.78 -10.41
N ASP A 226 -11.59 -9.09 -9.27
CA ASP A 226 -10.58 -9.28 -8.23
C ASP A 226 -10.80 -10.60 -7.45
N LEU A 227 -12.05 -10.99 -7.19
CA LEU A 227 -12.36 -12.31 -6.64
C LEU A 227 -11.90 -13.45 -7.56
N ALA A 228 -12.12 -13.31 -8.88
CA ALA A 228 -11.66 -14.30 -9.85
C ALA A 228 -10.11 -14.42 -9.89
N LYS A 229 -9.38 -13.31 -9.73
CA LYS A 229 -7.91 -13.32 -9.60
C LYS A 229 -7.47 -14.01 -8.30
N ALA A 230 -8.13 -13.71 -7.17
CA ALA A 230 -7.81 -14.32 -5.88
C ALA A 230 -8.00 -15.85 -5.89
N ILE A 231 -9.10 -16.33 -6.48
CA ILE A 231 -9.35 -17.77 -6.63
C ILE A 231 -8.28 -18.43 -7.52
N LYS A 232 -7.92 -17.81 -8.64
CA LYS A 232 -6.83 -18.32 -9.51
C LYS A 232 -5.50 -18.39 -8.78
N ALA A 233 -5.16 -17.37 -7.99
CA ALA A 233 -3.92 -17.35 -7.22
C ALA A 233 -3.85 -18.49 -6.19
N LEU A 234 -4.95 -18.77 -5.48
CA LEU A 234 -5.01 -19.90 -4.55
C LEU A 234 -4.86 -21.25 -5.26
N HIS A 235 -5.47 -21.41 -6.43
CA HIS A 235 -5.32 -22.65 -7.22
C HIS A 235 -3.87 -22.83 -7.72
N THR A 236 -3.19 -21.74 -8.11
CA THR A 236 -1.78 -21.83 -8.49
C THR A 236 -0.91 -22.30 -7.33
N ILE A 237 -1.16 -21.82 -6.10
CA ILE A 237 -0.38 -22.23 -4.91
C ILE A 237 -0.54 -23.73 -4.65
N HIS A 238 -1.76 -24.27 -4.76
CA HIS A 238 -2.01 -25.71 -4.58
C HIS A 238 -1.45 -26.59 -5.72
N SER A 239 -1.16 -26.02 -6.91
CA SER A 239 -0.60 -26.79 -8.03
C SER A 239 0.91 -26.98 -7.95
N PHE A 240 1.59 -26.31 -7.02
CA PHE A 240 3.05 -26.35 -6.83
C PHE A 240 3.50 -27.17 -5.61
N GLU A 241 2.57 -27.77 -4.87
CA GLU A 241 2.84 -28.64 -3.72
C GLU A 241 2.81 -30.13 -4.12
#